data_AF-Q92XL9-F1
#
_entry.id   AF-Q92XL9-F1
#
_cell.length_a   1.000
_cell.length_b   1.000
_cell.length_c   1.000
_cell.angle_alpha   90.00
_cell.angle_beta   90.00
_cell.angle_gamma   90.00
#
_symmetry.space_group_name_H-M   'P 1'
#
loop_
_entity.id
_entity.type
_entity.pdbx_description
1 polymer ?
#
loop_
_entity_poly.entity_id
_entity_poly.type
_entity_poly.pdbx_seq_one_letter_code
_entity_poly.pdbx_strand_id
1 'polypeptide(L)'
;MSVKSSISLTDQQDAFARSLVESGRYSSMSSVLQQGLELLRQKTETETVETAALGELVQRRLNGPMISATEMESRVAAMIERKRRVVRVDS
;
A
#
# COMPACT_ATOMS: atom_id res chain seq x y z
N MET A 1 16.39 -19.64 11.88
CA MET A 1 16.30 -20.07 13.30
C MET A 1 15.00 -19.54 13.88
N SER A 2 14.27 -20.31 14.70
CA SER A 2 13.05 -19.83 15.37
C SER A 2 13.30 -19.66 16.88
N VAL A 3 12.89 -18.52 17.44
CA VAL A 3 12.92 -18.27 18.88
C VAL A 3 11.61 -18.75 19.50
N LYS A 4 11.67 -19.48 20.62
CA LYS A 4 10.49 -19.86 21.40
C LYS A 4 10.14 -18.74 22.35
N SER A 5 8.96 -18.15 22.18
CA SER A 5 8.43 -17.10 23.04
C SER A 5 7.10 -17.54 23.62
N SER A 6 6.86 -17.24 24.90
CA SER A 6 5.54 -17.37 25.51
C SER A 6 4.77 -16.07 25.28
N ILE A 7 3.57 -16.16 24.69
CA ILE A 7 2.71 -15.01 24.39
C ILE A 7 1.28 -15.28 24.89
N SER A 8 0.59 -14.22 25.30
CA SER A 8 -0.83 -14.29 25.62
C SER A 8 -1.65 -13.97 24.37
N LEU A 9 -2.68 -14.77 24.13
CA LEU A 9 -3.68 -14.55 23.07
C LEU A 9 -5.03 -14.30 23.72
N THR A 10 -5.90 -13.55 23.04
CA THR A 10 -7.31 -13.53 23.42
C THR A 10 -7.95 -14.88 23.11
N ASP A 11 -9.02 -15.23 23.83
CA ASP A 11 -9.76 -16.49 23.57
C ASP A 11 -10.21 -16.60 22.10
N GLN A 12 -10.60 -15.47 21.49
CA GLN A 12 -10.98 -15.40 20.08
C GLN A 12 -9.80 -15.69 19.13
N GLN A 13 -8.60 -15.18 19.44
CA GLN A 13 -7.40 -15.42 18.64
C GLN A 13 -6.94 -16.88 18.75
N ASP A 14 -6.97 -17.45 19.96
CA ASP A 14 -6.62 -18.86 20.17
C ASP A 14 -7.60 -19.79 19.44
N ALA A 15 -8.92 -19.57 19.60
CA ALA A 15 -9.94 -20.37 18.92
C ALA A 15 -9.82 -20.30 17.39
N PHE A 16 -9.59 -19.10 16.85
CA PHE A 16 -9.38 -18.92 15.41
C PHE A 16 -8.14 -19.68 14.93
N ALA A 17 -6.99 -19.50 15.59
CA ALA A 17 -5.76 -20.17 15.21
C ALA A 17 -5.87 -21.70 15.32
N ARG A 18 -6.57 -22.22 16.34
CA ARG A 18 -6.85 -23.66 16.46
C ARG A 18 -7.68 -24.19 15.31
N SER A 19 -8.75 -23.49 14.91
CA SER A 19 -9.59 -23.91 13.78
C SER A 19 -8.81 -24.02 12.46
N LEU A 20 -7.79 -23.17 12.27
CA LEU A 20 -6.91 -23.21 11.11
C LEU A 20 -5.95 -24.40 11.13
N VAL A 21 -5.56 -24.88 12.32
CA VAL A 21 -4.75 -26.10 12.47
C VAL A 21 -5.61 -27.34 12.31
N GLU A 22 -6.78 -27.37 12.94
CA GLU A 22 -7.73 -28.48 12.89
C GLU A 22 -8.25 -28.74 11.46
N SER A 23 -8.45 -27.68 10.67
CA SER A 23 -8.79 -27.79 9.24
C SER A 23 -7.63 -28.26 8.35
N GLY A 24 -6.44 -28.45 8.92
CA GLY A 24 -5.24 -28.87 8.19
C GLY A 24 -4.59 -27.78 7.34
N ARG A 25 -5.08 -26.53 7.42
CA ARG A 25 -4.53 -25.40 6.66
C ARG A 25 -3.12 -25.01 7.15
N TYR A 26 -2.84 -25.23 8.43
CA TYR A 26 -1.53 -25.03 9.02
C TYR A 26 -1.13 -26.25 9.86
N SER A 27 0.17 -26.57 9.86
CA SER A 27 0.71 -27.72 10.60
C SER A 27 0.81 -27.49 12.11
N SER A 28 0.78 -26.23 12.57
CA SER A 28 0.88 -25.89 14.00
C SER A 28 0.42 -24.46 14.30
N MET A 29 0.14 -24.19 15.59
CA MET A 29 -0.15 -22.84 16.09
C MET A 29 0.99 -21.86 15.81
N SER A 30 2.24 -22.31 15.96
CA SER A 30 3.41 -21.48 15.67
C SER A 30 3.46 -21.06 14.20
N SER A 31 3.08 -21.94 13.27
CA SER A 31 3.03 -21.64 11.83
C SER A 31 1.97 -20.58 11.51
N VAL A 32 0.81 -20.62 12.17
CA VAL A 32 -0.24 -19.60 12.03
C VAL A 32 0.29 -18.24 12.48
N LEU A 33 0.89 -18.17 13.68
CA LEU A 33 1.39 -16.93 14.24
C LEU A 33 2.56 -16.35 13.43
N GLN A 34 3.48 -17.20 12.96
CA GLN A 34 4.59 -16.78 12.10
C GLN A 34 4.07 -16.17 10.80
N GLN A 35 3.10 -16.82 10.14
CA GLN A 35 2.50 -16.29 8.93
C GLN A 35 1.74 -14.97 9.22
N GLY A 36 1.02 -14.89 10.33
CA GLY A 36 0.31 -13.67 10.74
C GLY A 36 1.25 -12.49 10.97
N LEU A 37 2.39 -12.72 11.65
CA LEU A 37 3.42 -11.70 11.86
C LEU A 37 4.10 -11.28 10.57
N GLU A 38 4.34 -12.22 9.66
CA GLU A 38 4.94 -11.91 8.36
C GLU A 38 4.00 -11.06 7.51
N LEU A 39 2.69 -11.35 7.50
CA LEU A 39 1.69 -10.52 6.84
C LEU A 39 1.63 -9.11 7.45
N LEU A 40 1.69 -9.00 8.78
CA LEU A 40 1.73 -7.70 9.46
C LEU A 40 2.99 -6.90 9.12
N ARG A 41 4.14 -7.58 9.04
CA ARG A 41 5.42 -6.97 8.64
C ARG A 41 5.34 -6.42 7.21
N GLN A 42 4.91 -7.25 6.26
CA GLN A 42 4.75 -6.84 4.85
C GLN A 42 3.80 -5.66 4.70
N LYS A 43 2.66 -5.69 5.40
CA LYS A 43 1.70 -4.59 5.42
C LYS A 43 2.34 -3.30 5.95
N THR A 44 2.97 -3.36 7.11
CA THR A 44 3.60 -2.18 7.74
C THR A 44 4.71 -1.60 6.86
N GLU A 45 5.53 -2.44 6.24
CA GLU A 45 6.59 -2.00 5.33
C GLU A 45 6.04 -1.33 4.08
N THR A 46 4.98 -1.91 3.49
CA THR A 46 4.30 -1.33 2.33
C THR A 46 3.69 0.03 2.68
N GLU A 47 2.94 0.12 3.77
CA GLU A 47 2.33 1.37 4.24
C GLU A 47 3.40 2.44 4.52
N THR A 48 4.54 2.06 5.08
CA THR A 48 5.65 2.99 5.35
C THR A 48 6.26 3.52 4.06
N VAL A 49 6.51 2.65 3.07
CA VAL A 49 7.07 3.05 1.77
C VAL A 49 6.10 3.94 1.01
N GLU A 50 4.81 3.59 0.97
CA GLU A 50 3.77 4.38 0.31
C GLU A 50 3.62 5.76 0.97
N THR A 51 3.60 5.81 2.30
CA THR A 51 3.51 7.07 3.05
C THR A 51 4.72 7.96 2.79
N ALA A 52 5.93 7.39 2.76
CA ALA A 52 7.14 8.13 2.45
C ALA A 52 7.12 8.68 1.00
N ALA A 53 6.70 7.87 0.04
CA ALA A 53 6.58 8.29 -1.37
C ALA A 53 5.53 9.40 -1.56
N LEU A 54 4.39 9.30 -0.87
CA LEU A 54 3.36 10.34 -0.86
C LEU A 54 3.89 11.63 -0.23
N GLY A 55 4.59 11.53 0.90
CA GLY A 55 5.23 12.68 1.56
C GLY A 55 6.21 13.39 0.63
N GLU A 56 7.05 12.65 -0.08
CA GLU A 56 7.98 13.21 -1.07
C GLU A 56 7.24 13.89 -2.24
N LEU A 57 6.15 13.30 -2.74
CA LEU A 57 5.33 13.89 -3.79
C LEU A 57 4.70 15.22 -3.35
N VAL A 58 4.14 15.26 -2.14
CA VAL A 58 3.56 16.47 -1.56
C VAL A 58 4.64 17.53 -1.38
N GLN A 59 5.81 17.18 -0.83
CA GLN A 59 6.90 18.14 -0.64
C GLN A 59 7.41 18.70 -1.97
N ARG A 60 7.58 17.85 -2.99
CA ARG A 60 7.93 18.30 -4.35
C ARG A 60 6.88 19.25 -4.93
N ARG A 61 5.60 18.99 -4.69
CA ARG A 61 4.52 19.86 -5.16
C ARG A 61 4.52 21.21 -4.45
N LEU A 62 4.72 21.22 -3.14
CA LEU A 62 4.77 22.43 -2.30
C LEU A 62 5.99 23.31 -2.63
N ASN A 63 7.14 22.70 -2.92
CA ASN A 63 8.35 23.42 -3.31
C ASN A 63 8.33 23.89 -4.77
N GLY A 64 7.38 23.40 -5.57
CA GLY A 64 7.22 23.79 -6.97
C GLY A 64 6.39 25.08 -7.13
N PRO A 65 6.42 25.71 -8.31
CA PRO A 65 5.59 26.88 -8.59
C PRO A 65 4.10 26.60 -8.35
N MET A 66 3.45 27.49 -7.63
CA MET A 66 1.99 27.52 -7.53
C MET A 66 1.44 28.39 -8.65
N ILE A 67 0.38 27.91 -9.29
CA ILE A 67 -0.34 28.63 -10.35
C ILE A 67 -1.80 28.74 -9.97
N SER A 68 -2.49 29.74 -10.51
CA SER A 68 -3.92 29.91 -10.30
C SER A 68 -4.71 28.78 -10.96
N ALA A 69 -5.96 28.59 -10.52
CA ALA A 69 -6.87 27.63 -11.16
C ALA A 69 -7.08 27.96 -12.65
N THR A 70 -7.29 29.24 -12.99
CA THR A 70 -7.49 29.70 -14.38
C THR A 70 -6.28 29.42 -15.27
N GLU A 71 -5.07 29.60 -14.74
CA GLU A 71 -3.84 29.28 -15.46
C GLU A 71 -3.70 27.76 -15.67
N MET A 72 -4.04 26.95 -14.65
CA MET A 72 -4.04 25.50 -14.76
C MET A 72 -5.02 25.01 -15.82
N GLU A 73 -6.26 25.51 -15.83
CA GLU A 73 -7.28 25.20 -16.84
C GLU A 73 -6.78 25.49 -18.25
N SER A 74 -6.19 26.67 -18.45
CA SER A 74 -5.64 27.09 -19.75
C SER A 74 -4.54 26.14 -20.22
N ARG A 75 -3.62 25.76 -19.33
CA ARG A 75 -2.53 24.81 -19.63
C ARG A 75 -3.05 23.42 -19.99
N VAL A 76 -4.05 22.93 -19.26
CA VAL A 76 -4.68 21.62 -19.52
C VAL A 76 -5.40 21.63 -20.87
N ALA A 77 -6.17 22.68 -21.17
CA ALA A 77 -6.86 22.81 -22.47
C ALA A 77 -5.86 22.80 -23.64
N ALA A 78 -4.77 23.56 -23.54
CA ALA A 78 -3.71 23.57 -24.54
C ALA A 78 -3.02 22.21 -24.70
N MET A 79 -2.80 21.47 -23.60
CA MET A 79 -2.27 20.10 -23.65
C MET A 79 -3.20 19.15 -24.40
N ILE A 80 -4.50 19.21 -24.11
CA ILE A 80 -5.51 18.35 -24.75
C ILE A 80 -5.56 18.64 -26.25
N GLU A 81 -5.62 19.91 -26.64
CA GLU A 81 -5.66 20.32 -28.04
C GLU A 81 -4.41 19.85 -28.80
N ARG A 82 -3.23 20.00 -28.20
CA ARG A 82 -1.98 19.46 -28.76
C ARG A 82 -2.06 17.94 -28.97
N LYS A 83 -2.51 17.19 -27.96
CA LYS A 83 -2.63 15.72 -28.06
C LYS A 83 -3.63 15.30 -29.16
N ARG A 84 -4.75 16.00 -29.29
CA ARG A 84 -5.76 15.75 -30.33
C ARG A 84 -5.22 15.97 -31.74
N ARG A 85 -4.40 16.99 -31.94
CA ARG A 85 -3.74 17.24 -33.23
C ARG A 85 -2.76 16.14 -33.59
N VAL A 86 -1.95 15.69 -32.63
CA VAL A 86 -0.99 14.58 -32.85
C VAL A 86 -1.71 13.30 -33.24
N VAL A 87 -2.79 12.93 -32.54
CA VAL A 87 -3.57 11.72 -32.85
C VAL A 87 -4.33 11.83 -34.18
N ARG A 88 -4.72 13.03 -34.61
CA ARG A 88 -5.41 13.26 -35.90
C ARG A 88 -4.50 13.24 -37.12
N VAL A 89 -3.18 13.33 -36.96
CA VAL A 89 -2.24 13.34 -38.10
C VAL A 89 -1.97 11.92 -38.64
N ASP A 90 -2.44 10.87 -37.96
CA ASP A 90 -2.37 9.46 -38.40
C ASP A 90 -3.73 8.90 -38.90
N SER A 91 -4.63 9.75 -39.44
CA SER A 91 -5.92 9.30 -40.03
C SER A 91 -6.19 9.90 -41.40
#